data_AF-A0A135LZJ2-F1
#
_entry.id   AF-A0A135LZJ2-F1
#
_cell.length_a   1.000
_cell.length_b   1.000
_cell.length_c   1.000
_cell.angle_alpha   90.00
_cell.angle_beta   90.00
_cell.angle_gamma   90.00
#
_symmetry.space_group_name_H-M   'P 1'
#
loop_
_entity.id
_entity.type
_entity.pdbx_description
1 polymer ?
#
loop_
_entity_poly.entity_id
_entity_poly.type
_entity_poly.pdbx_seq_one_letter_code
_entity_poly.pdbx_strand_id
1 'polypeptide(L)'
;MQFIKDHSDVPVPRVLAYELDENNAVGVAFILIEVLPGSVAIDALGGYDVHRGVIPREHRQTFYRSVARQHVQLTSLRLPQIGSVARNHNGGYECGPLPGIGGPFDTAAAFFEAWADSVKFKSNNETITRMMQNGTAPISAEQMITIIENFPLQIKAMANRNIMVDDSFCVTGIIDWEGACTVPCELLAFPDFLTAMPVSFDLPQRYDQDGQPLDEELRERWRERGEYVEMVKSNEHKDSMLSDCLGYDLRV
;
A
#
# COMPACT_ATOMS: atom_id res chain seq x y z
N MET A 1 -1.91 14.14 6.34
CA MET A 1 -2.69 13.78 7.55
C MET A 1 -3.99 14.57 7.69
N GLN A 2 -3.98 15.91 7.78
CA GLN A 2 -5.20 16.69 8.04
C GLN A 2 -6.34 16.43 7.04
N PHE A 3 -6.04 16.32 5.75
CA PHE A 3 -7.02 15.94 4.72
C PHE A 3 -7.80 14.66 5.08
N ILE A 4 -7.09 13.61 5.51
CA ILE A 4 -7.67 12.32 5.87
C ILE A 4 -8.57 12.48 7.10
N LYS A 5 -8.11 13.23 8.10
CA LYS A 5 -8.87 13.51 9.33
C LYS A 5 -10.15 14.29 9.06
N ASP A 6 -10.13 15.22 8.11
CA ASP A 6 -11.28 16.06 7.78
C ASP A 6 -12.33 15.33 6.92
N HIS A 7 -11.95 14.25 6.23
CA HIS A 7 -12.78 13.59 5.20
C HIS A 7 -13.04 12.10 5.46
N SER A 8 -12.58 11.55 6.58
CA SER A 8 -12.81 10.14 6.95
C SER A 8 -12.71 9.93 8.46
N ASP A 9 -13.18 8.76 8.93
CA ASP A 9 -13.01 8.29 10.30
C ASP A 9 -11.73 7.45 10.47
N VAL A 10 -10.81 7.49 9.49
CA VAL A 10 -9.53 6.78 9.61
C VAL A 10 -8.76 7.37 10.79
N PRO A 11 -8.28 6.55 11.73
CA PRO A 11 -7.59 7.04 12.91
C PRO A 11 -6.18 7.50 12.52
N VAL A 12 -6.03 8.77 12.18
CA VAL A 12 -4.73 9.42 11.93
C VAL A 12 -4.39 10.42 13.05
N PRO A 13 -3.10 10.63 13.35
CA PRO A 13 -2.68 11.63 14.33
C PRO A 13 -3.16 13.03 13.92
N ARG A 14 -3.67 13.79 14.90
CA ARG A 14 -3.88 15.24 14.69
C ARG A 14 -2.54 15.96 14.65
N VAL A 15 -2.38 16.87 13.70
CA VAL A 15 -1.24 17.80 13.67
C VAL A 15 -1.48 18.91 14.68
N LEU A 16 -0.55 19.07 15.64
CA LEU A 16 -0.63 20.05 16.72
C LEU A 16 0.12 21.34 16.35
N ALA A 17 1.31 21.20 15.76
CA ALA A 17 2.12 22.28 15.24
C ALA A 17 3.11 21.74 14.21
N TYR A 18 3.61 22.57 13.32
CA TYR A 18 4.70 22.21 12.42
C TYR A 18 5.44 23.48 11.97
N GLU A 19 6.70 23.34 11.60
CA GLU A 19 7.49 24.35 10.91
C GLU A 19 8.35 23.64 9.88
N LEU A 20 8.24 24.06 8.62
CA LEU A 20 8.95 23.43 7.49
C LEU A 20 10.24 24.17 7.16
N ASP A 21 10.36 25.45 7.52
CA ASP A 21 11.60 26.21 7.33
C ASP A 21 12.61 25.79 8.40
N GLU A 22 13.78 25.33 7.98
CA GLU A 22 14.88 24.99 8.88
C GLU A 22 15.47 26.22 9.59
N ASN A 23 15.22 27.43 9.08
CA ASN A 23 15.59 28.70 9.71
C ASN A 23 14.63 29.11 10.85
N ASN A 24 14.23 28.15 11.66
CA ASN A 24 13.39 28.37 12.84
C ASN A 24 14.23 28.30 14.13
N ALA A 25 13.63 28.63 15.28
CA ALA A 25 14.33 28.67 16.57
C ALA A 25 14.90 27.30 17.03
N VAL A 26 14.38 26.19 16.51
CA VAL A 26 14.85 24.82 16.75
C VAL A 26 16.01 24.46 15.80
N GLY A 27 16.14 25.13 14.65
CA GLY A 27 17.18 24.92 13.66
C GLY A 27 16.97 23.70 12.75
N VAL A 28 15.77 23.13 12.74
CA VAL A 28 15.38 21.99 11.89
C VAL A 28 13.89 22.01 11.63
N ALA A 29 13.44 21.54 10.46
CA ALA A 29 12.02 21.33 10.19
C ALA A 29 11.44 20.29 11.17
N PHE A 30 10.21 20.52 11.63
CA PHE A 30 9.55 19.62 12.57
C PHE A 30 8.03 19.57 12.38
N ILE A 31 7.45 18.49 12.87
CA ILE A 31 6.01 18.32 13.06
C ILE A 31 5.75 17.76 14.47
N LEU A 32 4.81 18.37 15.19
CA LEU A 32 4.29 17.88 16.45
C LEU A 32 2.91 17.28 16.17
N ILE A 33 2.73 16.02 16.56
CA ILE A 33 1.51 15.27 16.32
C ILE A 33 0.98 14.64 17.61
N GLU A 34 -0.31 14.32 17.60
CA GLU A 34 -0.97 13.52 18.63
C GLU A 34 -0.35 12.12 18.76
N VAL A 35 -0.15 11.68 20.01
CA VAL A 35 0.22 10.29 20.30
C VAL A 35 -1.05 9.44 20.23
N LEU A 36 -1.08 8.45 19.34
CA LEU A 36 -2.19 7.51 19.24
C LEU A 36 -2.04 6.37 20.26
N PRO A 37 -3.14 5.88 20.85
CA PRO A 37 -3.10 4.78 21.81
C PRO A 37 -2.78 3.44 21.14
N GLY A 38 -2.27 2.49 21.92
CA GLY A 38 -1.99 1.13 21.47
C GLY A 38 -0.52 0.86 21.19
N SER A 39 -0.24 -0.25 20.53
CA SER A 39 1.10 -0.66 20.10
C SER A 39 1.14 -0.84 18.59
N VAL A 40 2.32 -0.68 17.99
CA VAL A 40 2.51 -1.03 16.58
C VAL A 40 2.18 -2.50 16.41
N ALA A 41 1.36 -2.86 15.41
CA ALA A 41 0.79 -4.20 15.26
C ALA A 41 1.84 -5.31 15.22
N ILE A 42 2.99 -5.05 14.58
CA ILE A 42 4.10 -6.00 14.47
C ILE A 42 4.94 -6.11 15.75
N ASP A 43 4.82 -5.15 16.67
CA ASP A 43 5.54 -5.08 17.95
C ASP A 43 4.66 -5.50 19.14
N ALA A 44 3.34 -5.66 18.92
CA ALA A 44 2.41 -6.15 19.92
C ALA A 44 2.77 -7.58 20.37
N LEU A 45 2.38 -7.95 21.59
CA LEU A 45 2.55 -9.30 22.18
C LEU A 45 3.99 -9.85 22.23
N GLY A 46 5.01 -9.00 22.20
CA GLY A 46 6.42 -9.41 22.22
C GLY A 46 7.11 -9.29 20.86
N GLY A 47 6.36 -8.89 19.83
CA GLY A 47 6.89 -8.28 18.62
C GLY A 47 7.81 -9.19 17.81
N TYR A 48 8.88 -8.59 17.27
CA TYR A 48 9.82 -9.31 16.41
C TYR A 48 10.47 -10.52 17.09
N ASP A 49 10.82 -10.42 18.37
CA ASP A 49 11.51 -11.49 19.10
C ASP A 49 10.63 -12.74 19.27
N VAL A 50 9.31 -12.57 19.34
CA VAL A 50 8.37 -13.68 19.58
C VAL A 50 7.73 -14.17 18.29
N HIS A 51 7.36 -13.28 17.36
CA HIS A 51 6.59 -13.63 16.15
C HIS A 51 7.21 -13.10 14.85
N ARG A 52 8.42 -12.53 14.90
CA ARG A 52 9.15 -12.03 13.72
C ARG A 52 8.37 -10.99 12.91
N GLY A 53 7.55 -10.19 13.58
CA GLY A 53 6.71 -9.16 12.95
C GLY A 53 5.50 -9.71 12.19
N VAL A 54 5.12 -10.97 12.42
CA VAL A 54 3.91 -11.59 11.86
C VAL A 54 2.77 -11.47 12.87
N ILE A 55 1.59 -11.04 12.41
CA ILE A 55 0.40 -10.99 13.27
C ILE A 55 0.02 -12.42 13.71
N PRO A 56 -0.09 -12.70 15.03
CA PRO A 56 -0.46 -14.01 15.54
C PRO A 56 -1.79 -14.50 14.97
N ARG A 57 -1.85 -15.79 14.62
CA ARG A 57 -2.99 -16.40 13.88
C ARG A 57 -4.35 -16.14 14.53
N GLU A 58 -4.41 -16.22 15.85
CA GLU A 58 -5.63 -16.00 16.64
C GLU A 58 -6.19 -14.57 16.54
N HIS A 59 -5.36 -13.59 16.22
CA HIS A 59 -5.74 -12.18 16.10
C HIS A 59 -5.97 -11.72 14.65
N ARG A 60 -5.54 -12.51 13.65
CA ARG A 60 -5.60 -12.12 12.22
C ARG A 60 -7.00 -11.74 11.77
N GLN A 61 -8.02 -12.51 12.13
CA GLN A 61 -9.40 -12.22 11.73
C GLN A 61 -9.89 -10.85 12.23
N THR A 62 -9.63 -10.50 13.50
CA THR A 62 -9.99 -9.20 14.05
C THR A 62 -9.16 -8.09 13.41
N PHE A 63 -7.85 -8.31 13.27
CA PHE A 63 -6.94 -7.37 12.64
C PHE A 63 -7.33 -7.06 11.19
N TYR A 64 -7.50 -8.08 10.36
CA TYR A 64 -7.88 -7.97 8.95
C TYR A 64 -9.21 -7.26 8.78
N ARG A 65 -10.21 -7.57 9.62
CA ARG A 65 -11.50 -6.88 9.59
C ARG A 65 -11.36 -5.39 9.90
N SER A 66 -10.53 -5.06 10.90
CA SER A 66 -10.29 -3.68 11.29
C SER A 66 -9.52 -2.91 10.22
N VAL A 67 -8.50 -3.52 9.61
CA VAL A 67 -7.74 -2.94 8.49
C VAL A 67 -8.61 -2.78 7.24
N ALA A 68 -9.45 -3.77 6.90
CA ALA A 68 -10.36 -3.69 5.75
C ALA A 68 -11.28 -2.47 5.83
N ARG A 69 -11.81 -2.16 7.02
CA ARG A 69 -12.59 -0.94 7.26
C ARG A 69 -11.79 0.32 6.98
N GLN A 70 -10.53 0.39 7.42
CA GLN A 70 -9.68 1.57 7.13
C GLN A 70 -9.31 1.65 5.65
N HIS A 71 -9.05 0.51 5.02
CA HIS A 71 -8.71 0.43 3.60
C HIS A 71 -9.85 1.00 2.75
N VAL A 72 -11.09 0.58 2.99
CA VAL A 72 -12.27 1.11 2.29
C VAL A 72 -12.44 2.61 2.48
N GLN A 73 -12.20 3.14 3.69
CA GLN A 73 -12.30 4.58 3.94
C GLN A 73 -11.22 5.37 3.20
N LEU A 74 -9.96 4.91 3.25
CA LEU A 74 -8.85 5.53 2.52
C LEU A 74 -9.09 5.49 1.02
N THR A 75 -9.51 4.33 0.51
CA THR A 75 -9.95 4.17 -0.87
C THR A 75 -11.35 4.70 -1.09
N SER A 76 -11.94 5.53 -0.24
CA SER A 76 -13.12 6.33 -0.57
C SER A 76 -12.77 7.81 -0.73
N LEU A 77 -11.57 8.22 -0.27
CA LEU A 77 -11.01 9.54 -0.52
C LEU A 77 -10.62 9.63 -2.00
N ARG A 78 -11.34 10.49 -2.74
CA ARG A 78 -11.10 10.74 -4.16
C ARG A 78 -10.76 12.21 -4.35
N LEU A 79 -9.64 12.44 -5.01
CA LEU A 79 -9.23 13.77 -5.46
C LEU A 79 -9.27 13.82 -6.99
N PRO A 80 -9.50 14.99 -7.58
CA PRO A 80 -9.69 15.13 -9.03
C PRO A 80 -8.42 14.88 -9.84
N GLN A 81 -7.25 14.97 -9.21
CA GLN A 81 -5.95 14.78 -9.85
C GLN A 81 -5.07 13.85 -9.02
N ILE A 82 -4.12 13.23 -9.70
CA ILE A 82 -3.09 12.37 -9.13
C ILE A 82 -1.87 13.25 -8.79
N GLY A 83 -1.56 13.39 -7.51
CA GLY A 83 -0.43 14.19 -7.03
C GLY A 83 -0.19 14.07 -5.53
N SER A 84 0.74 14.88 -5.05
CA SER A 84 0.91 15.13 -3.61
C SER A 84 -0.27 15.96 -3.09
N VAL A 85 -0.66 15.79 -1.83
CA VAL A 85 -1.79 16.55 -1.26
C VAL A 85 -1.25 17.67 -0.37
N ALA A 86 -1.44 18.91 -0.80
CA ALA A 86 -1.01 20.10 -0.09
C ALA A 86 -2.20 20.94 0.38
N ARG A 87 -1.98 21.74 1.43
CA ARG A 87 -2.95 22.73 1.88
C ARG A 87 -2.71 24.05 1.16
N ASN A 88 -3.74 24.62 0.55
CA ASN A 88 -3.64 25.89 -0.14
C ASN A 88 -3.78 27.08 0.84
N HIS A 89 -3.47 28.29 0.37
CA HIS A 89 -3.54 29.52 1.18
C HIS A 89 -4.95 29.84 1.71
N ASN A 90 -5.99 29.32 1.07
CA ASN A 90 -7.38 29.50 1.47
C ASN A 90 -7.84 28.44 2.50
N GLY A 91 -6.94 27.55 2.93
CA GLY A 91 -7.21 26.49 3.89
C GLY A 91 -7.85 25.22 3.32
N GLY A 92 -8.10 25.17 2.01
CA GLY A 92 -8.52 23.98 1.27
C GLY A 92 -7.34 23.09 0.85
N TYR A 93 -7.63 22.05 0.06
CA TYR A 93 -6.65 21.08 -0.40
C TYR A 93 -6.49 21.12 -1.91
N GLU A 94 -5.25 20.97 -2.38
CA GLU A 94 -4.91 20.89 -3.81
C GLU A 94 -3.88 19.79 -4.07
N CYS A 95 -3.92 19.25 -5.29
CA CYS A 95 -2.94 18.28 -5.74
C CYS A 95 -1.72 19.00 -6.34
N GLY A 96 -0.54 18.65 -5.87
CA GLY A 96 0.74 19.15 -6.37
C GLY A 96 1.54 18.08 -7.13
N PRO A 97 2.71 18.44 -7.67
CA PRO A 97 3.61 17.48 -8.30
C PRO A 97 4.09 16.41 -7.31
N LEU A 98 4.38 15.24 -7.86
CA LEU A 98 5.06 14.14 -7.17
C LEU A 98 6.59 14.29 -7.31
N PRO A 99 7.36 14.08 -6.23
CA PRO A 99 8.82 14.10 -6.28
C PRO A 99 9.36 13.11 -7.33
N GLY A 100 10.22 13.59 -8.25
CA GLY A 100 10.87 12.76 -9.27
C GLY A 100 10.01 12.35 -10.48
N ILE A 101 8.68 12.48 -10.40
CA ILE A 101 7.74 12.11 -11.47
C ILE A 101 7.09 13.34 -12.13
N GLY A 102 6.82 14.40 -11.35
CA GLY A 102 6.12 15.61 -11.82
C GLY A 102 4.62 15.59 -11.55
N GLY A 103 3.83 16.31 -12.33
CA GLY A 103 2.38 16.44 -12.15
C GLY A 103 1.94 17.79 -11.55
N PRO A 104 0.71 17.90 -11.00
CA PRO A 104 -0.30 16.84 -10.84
C PRO A 104 -0.85 16.33 -12.19
N PHE A 105 -1.46 15.14 -12.20
CA PHE A 105 -1.98 14.50 -13.42
C PHE A 105 -3.51 14.38 -13.39
N ASP A 106 -4.16 14.69 -14.52
CA ASP A 106 -5.62 14.57 -14.66
C ASP A 106 -6.08 13.15 -14.99
N THR A 107 -5.17 12.28 -15.45
CA THR A 107 -5.50 10.92 -15.88
C THR A 107 -4.45 9.91 -15.42
N ALA A 108 -4.89 8.67 -15.22
CA ALA A 108 -4.01 7.53 -14.95
C ALA A 108 -2.97 7.32 -16.07
N ALA A 109 -3.37 7.49 -17.33
CA ALA A 109 -2.48 7.38 -18.48
C ALA A 109 -1.31 8.37 -18.40
N ALA A 110 -1.59 9.65 -18.17
CA ALA A 110 -0.55 10.67 -18.02
C ALA A 110 0.38 10.41 -16.84
N PHE A 111 -0.16 9.90 -15.72
CA PHE A 111 0.64 9.47 -14.59
C PHE A 111 1.56 8.29 -14.97
N PHE A 112 1.05 7.26 -15.64
CA PHE A 112 1.84 6.09 -16.01
C PHE A 112 2.90 6.41 -17.07
N GLU A 113 2.61 7.32 -18.02
CA GLU A 113 3.59 7.83 -18.98
C GLU A 113 4.75 8.55 -18.28
N ALA A 114 4.43 9.51 -17.41
CA ALA A 114 5.45 10.26 -16.65
C ALA A 114 6.25 9.36 -15.71
N TRP A 115 5.58 8.40 -15.06
CA TRP A 115 6.25 7.43 -14.20
C TRP A 115 7.17 6.52 -15.02
N ALA A 116 6.73 5.99 -16.16
CA ALA A 116 7.56 5.15 -17.04
C ALA A 116 8.83 5.87 -17.53
N ASP A 117 8.74 7.16 -17.83
CA ASP A 117 9.90 7.99 -18.22
C ASP A 117 10.88 8.23 -17.05
N SER A 118 10.39 8.24 -15.81
CA SER A 118 11.19 8.44 -14.61
C SER A 118 11.95 7.17 -14.17
N VAL A 119 11.47 5.99 -14.55
CA VAL A 119 12.06 4.71 -14.12
C VAL A 119 13.35 4.42 -14.89
N LYS A 120 14.46 4.39 -14.15
CA LYS A 120 15.73 3.88 -14.67
C LYS A 120 15.77 2.37 -14.54
N PHE A 121 15.37 1.65 -15.58
CA PHE A 121 15.60 0.21 -15.63
C PHE A 121 17.10 -0.07 -15.69
N LYS A 122 17.57 -1.04 -14.88
CA LYS A 122 18.98 -1.50 -14.91
C LYS A 122 19.35 -2.14 -16.25
N SER A 123 18.36 -2.62 -17.01
CA SER A 123 18.52 -3.24 -18.32
C SER A 123 18.11 -2.27 -19.42
N ASN A 124 18.82 -2.28 -20.55
CA ASN A 124 18.48 -1.40 -21.68
C ASN A 124 17.18 -1.83 -22.38
N ASN A 125 16.53 -0.89 -23.07
CA ASN A 125 15.23 -1.09 -23.73
C ASN A 125 15.24 -2.26 -24.73
N GLU A 126 16.33 -2.46 -25.48
CA GLU A 126 16.47 -3.61 -26.39
C GLU A 126 16.43 -4.95 -25.65
N THR A 127 17.07 -5.03 -24.48
CA THR A 127 17.09 -6.25 -23.66
C THR A 127 15.70 -6.52 -23.10
N ILE A 128 15.01 -5.50 -22.58
CA ILE A 128 13.63 -5.62 -22.08
C ILE A 128 12.68 -6.01 -23.20
N THR A 129 12.79 -5.36 -24.37
CA THR A 129 11.95 -5.63 -25.54
C THR A 129 12.14 -7.06 -26.05
N ARG A 130 13.39 -7.52 -26.14
CA ARG A 130 13.72 -8.91 -26.49
C ARG A 130 13.22 -9.91 -25.44
N MET A 131 13.25 -9.54 -24.16
CA MET A 131 12.70 -10.35 -23.06
C MET A 131 11.18 -10.49 -23.16
N MET A 132 10.46 -9.41 -23.50
CA MET A 132 9.00 -9.41 -23.67
C MET A 132 8.52 -10.08 -24.97
N GLN A 133 9.29 -9.93 -26.06
CA GLN A 133 8.92 -10.47 -27.38
C GLN A 133 9.17 -11.96 -27.52
N ASN A 134 10.13 -12.53 -26.79
CA ASN A 134 10.52 -13.93 -27.01
C ASN A 134 9.71 -14.95 -26.19
N GLY A 135 9.04 -14.60 -25.10
CA GLY A 135 8.17 -15.51 -24.33
C GLY A 135 8.78 -16.88 -23.90
N THR A 136 10.07 -17.12 -24.15
CA THR A 136 10.71 -18.45 -24.11
C THR A 136 12.14 -18.42 -23.58
N ALA A 137 12.67 -17.25 -23.20
CA ALA A 137 13.92 -17.18 -22.45
C ALA A 137 13.57 -16.89 -20.98
N PRO A 138 13.89 -17.79 -20.03
CA PRO A 138 13.60 -17.55 -18.62
C PRO A 138 14.42 -16.33 -18.19
N ILE A 139 13.72 -15.26 -17.83
CA ILE A 139 14.30 -14.20 -17.01
C ILE A 139 14.86 -14.93 -15.79
N SER A 140 16.14 -14.76 -15.46
CA SER A 140 16.66 -15.38 -14.25
C SER A 140 15.82 -14.87 -13.09
N ALA A 141 15.41 -15.75 -12.18
CA ALA A 141 14.52 -15.38 -11.09
C ALA A 141 15.02 -14.14 -10.34
N GLU A 142 16.35 -13.94 -10.28
CA GLU A 142 16.99 -12.77 -9.67
C GLU A 142 16.64 -11.43 -10.38
N GLN A 143 16.49 -11.42 -11.70
CA GLN A 143 16.16 -10.20 -12.47
C GLN A 143 14.68 -9.85 -12.37
N MET A 144 13.78 -10.84 -12.35
CA MET A 144 12.36 -10.60 -12.06
C MET A 144 12.17 -10.09 -10.63
N ILE A 145 12.85 -10.70 -9.66
CA ILE A 145 12.85 -10.25 -8.26
C ILE A 145 13.30 -8.78 -8.19
N THR A 146 14.35 -8.38 -8.92
CA THR A 146 14.82 -6.99 -8.91
C THR A 146 13.80 -6.00 -9.49
N ILE A 147 13.05 -6.37 -10.54
CA ILE A 147 12.01 -5.52 -11.14
C ILE A 147 10.78 -5.43 -10.22
N ILE A 148 10.39 -6.57 -9.64
CA ILE A 148 9.26 -6.72 -8.70
C ILE A 148 9.58 -6.12 -7.32
N GLU A 149 10.85 -6.00 -6.95
CA GLU A 149 11.27 -5.31 -5.74
C GLU A 149 11.18 -3.79 -5.96
N ASN A 150 11.67 -3.25 -7.07
CA ASN A 150 11.72 -1.79 -7.24
C ASN A 150 10.36 -1.13 -7.51
N PHE A 151 9.44 -1.80 -8.22
CA PHE A 151 8.13 -1.21 -8.58
C PHE A 151 7.22 -0.94 -7.36
N PRO A 152 7.11 -1.86 -6.38
CA PRO A 152 6.25 -1.67 -5.22
C PRO A 152 6.99 -1.14 -3.99
N LEU A 153 8.33 -1.21 -3.87
CA LEU A 153 9.02 -0.91 -2.59
C LEU A 153 8.73 0.50 -2.03
N GLN A 154 8.53 1.51 -2.90
CA GLN A 154 8.21 2.87 -2.45
C GLN A 154 6.73 3.04 -2.02
N ILE A 155 5.83 2.18 -2.50
CA ILE A 155 4.42 2.15 -2.08
C ILE A 155 4.19 1.16 -0.91
N LYS A 156 4.93 0.05 -0.88
CA LYS A 156 4.87 -1.04 0.12
C LYS A 156 5.39 -0.63 1.50
N ALA A 157 6.42 0.23 1.56
CA ALA A 157 7.02 0.62 2.84
C ALA A 157 6.03 1.26 3.84
N MET A 158 4.87 1.75 3.38
CA MET A 158 3.88 2.46 4.20
C MET A 158 2.88 1.55 4.93
N ALA A 159 2.73 0.27 4.55
CA ALA A 159 1.51 -0.49 4.90
C ALA A 159 1.59 -1.32 6.21
N ASN A 160 2.76 -1.80 6.63
CA ASN A 160 2.84 -2.77 7.74
C ASN A 160 3.46 -2.26 9.04
N ARG A 161 4.33 -1.25 8.97
CA ARG A 161 5.07 -0.76 10.14
C ARG A 161 4.36 0.37 10.88
N ASN A 162 3.23 0.79 10.32
CA ASN A 162 2.60 2.06 10.64
C ASN A 162 1.16 1.92 11.13
N ILE A 163 0.73 0.70 11.47
CA ILE A 163 -0.60 0.40 12.01
C ILE A 163 -0.48 0.17 13.51
N MET A 164 -1.18 0.99 14.30
CA MET A 164 -1.34 0.86 15.74
C MET A 164 -2.58 0.03 16.05
N VAL A 165 -2.51 -0.81 17.08
CA VAL A 165 -3.61 -1.66 17.54
C VAL A 165 -3.79 -1.63 19.06
N ASP A 166 -5.01 -1.92 19.50
CA ASP A 166 -5.31 -2.25 20.90
C ASP A 166 -5.02 -3.73 21.22
N ASP A 167 -5.28 -4.13 22.46
CA ASP A 167 -5.07 -5.51 22.95
C ASP A 167 -5.93 -6.56 22.21
N SER A 168 -6.99 -6.13 21.51
CA SER A 168 -7.85 -6.99 20.70
C SER A 168 -7.42 -7.02 19.22
N PHE A 169 -6.30 -6.37 18.87
CA PHE A 169 -5.83 -6.19 17.49
C PHE A 169 -6.80 -5.36 16.61
N CYS A 170 -7.64 -4.52 17.21
CA CYS A 170 -8.38 -3.50 16.45
C CYS A 170 -7.46 -2.31 16.16
N VAL A 171 -7.53 -1.76 14.94
CA VAL A 171 -6.75 -0.59 14.53
C VAL A 171 -7.17 0.62 15.35
N THR A 172 -6.19 1.21 16.06
CA THR A 172 -6.32 2.44 16.83
C THR A 172 -5.64 3.63 16.15
N GLY A 173 -4.82 3.37 15.12
CA GLY A 173 -4.04 4.40 14.47
C GLY A 173 -3.33 3.95 13.19
N ILE A 174 -3.18 4.87 12.25
CA ILE A 174 -2.27 4.74 11.10
C ILE A 174 -1.35 5.97 11.12
N ILE A 175 -0.05 5.74 11.20
CA ILE A 175 0.98 6.77 11.32
C ILE A 175 1.85 6.83 10.06
N ASP A 176 2.87 7.69 10.09
CA ASP A 176 3.91 7.75 9.04
C ASP A 176 3.33 7.93 7.63
N TRP A 177 2.62 9.05 7.48
CA TRP A 177 2.00 9.50 6.23
C TRP A 177 2.98 10.28 5.34
N GLU A 178 4.28 10.23 5.63
CA GLU A 178 5.29 10.87 4.82
C GLU A 178 5.31 10.23 3.42
N GLY A 179 5.34 11.05 2.37
CA GLY A 179 5.28 10.56 0.99
C GLY A 179 3.89 10.10 0.52
N ALA A 180 2.85 10.19 1.37
CA ALA A 180 1.49 9.85 0.96
C ALA A 180 1.02 10.74 -0.21
N CYS A 181 0.48 10.09 -1.23
CA CYS A 181 -0.04 10.74 -2.43
C CYS A 181 -1.29 10.02 -2.92
N THR A 182 -2.01 10.66 -3.83
CA THR A 182 -3.07 10.00 -4.59
C THR A 182 -2.46 9.22 -5.74
N VAL A 183 -3.01 8.06 -6.06
CA VAL A 183 -2.59 7.19 -7.15
C VAL A 183 -3.80 6.69 -7.96
N PRO A 184 -3.60 6.25 -9.21
CA PRO A 184 -4.64 5.53 -9.95
C PRO A 184 -5.17 4.30 -9.20
N CYS A 185 -6.43 3.91 -9.42
CA CYS A 185 -7.01 2.74 -8.76
C CYS A 185 -6.37 1.41 -9.22
N GLU A 186 -5.75 1.41 -10.39
CA GLU A 186 -4.97 0.30 -10.95
C GLU A 186 -3.73 -0.04 -10.09
N LEU A 187 -3.33 0.84 -9.16
CA LEU A 187 -2.25 0.58 -8.19
C LEU A 187 -2.76 0.12 -6.81
N LEU A 188 -4.07 -0.07 -6.63
CA LEU A 188 -4.59 -0.63 -5.39
C LEU A 188 -4.14 -2.08 -5.23
N ALA A 189 -3.67 -2.41 -4.03
CA ALA A 189 -3.12 -3.71 -3.73
C ALA A 189 -3.56 -4.18 -2.34
N PHE A 190 -3.37 -5.47 -2.08
CA PHE A 190 -3.52 -5.99 -0.73
C PHE A 190 -2.50 -5.33 0.22
N PRO A 191 -2.84 -5.15 1.51
CA PRO A 191 -1.85 -4.83 2.51
C PRO A 191 -0.67 -5.81 2.46
N ASP A 192 0.53 -5.36 2.82
CA ASP A 192 1.75 -6.16 2.65
C ASP A 192 1.69 -7.50 3.40
N PHE A 193 1.04 -7.55 4.57
CA PHE A 193 0.84 -8.79 5.32
C PHE A 193 -0.08 -9.80 4.61
N LEU A 194 -0.79 -9.38 3.56
CA LEU A 194 -1.59 -10.21 2.65
C LEU A 194 -0.99 -10.34 1.24
N THR A 195 0.19 -9.77 0.98
CA THR A 195 0.84 -9.86 -0.33
C THR A 195 1.19 -11.31 -0.67
N ALA A 196 1.04 -11.65 -1.95
CA ALA A 196 1.45 -12.92 -2.56
C ALA A 196 2.00 -12.64 -3.97
N MET A 197 2.92 -13.48 -4.46
CA MET A 197 3.40 -13.41 -5.83
C MET A 197 2.23 -13.69 -6.80
N PRO A 198 2.00 -12.89 -7.84
CA PRO A 198 1.00 -13.23 -8.85
C PRO A 198 1.39 -14.49 -9.61
N VAL A 199 0.42 -15.35 -9.91
CA VAL A 199 0.64 -16.65 -10.56
C VAL A 199 1.37 -16.51 -11.89
N SER A 200 1.03 -15.47 -12.67
CA SER A 200 1.65 -15.19 -13.97
C SER A 200 3.16 -14.91 -13.91
N PHE A 201 3.69 -14.60 -12.73
CA PHE A 201 5.11 -14.34 -12.49
C PHE A 201 5.80 -15.44 -11.67
N ASP A 202 5.10 -16.51 -11.31
CA ASP A 202 5.65 -17.61 -10.52
C ASP A 202 5.84 -18.89 -11.37
N LEU A 203 6.55 -19.87 -10.81
CA LEU A 203 6.85 -21.12 -11.50
C LEU A 203 5.62 -22.03 -11.52
N PRO A 204 5.14 -22.51 -12.69
CA PRO A 204 3.96 -23.38 -12.79
C PRO A 204 4.05 -24.65 -11.93
N GLN A 205 5.26 -25.15 -11.67
CA GLN A 205 5.49 -26.35 -10.86
C GLN A 205 5.17 -26.15 -9.36
N ARG A 206 4.94 -24.92 -8.91
CA ARG A 206 4.56 -24.62 -7.52
C ARG A 206 3.06 -24.75 -7.28
N TYR A 207 2.29 -25.11 -8.29
CA TYR A 207 0.84 -25.19 -8.25
C TYR A 207 0.38 -26.62 -8.58
N ASP A 208 -0.74 -27.04 -7.99
CA ASP A 208 -1.37 -28.31 -8.32
C ASP A 208 -2.24 -28.21 -9.59
N GLN A 209 -2.94 -29.30 -9.92
CA GLN A 209 -3.77 -29.41 -11.12
C GLN A 209 -4.95 -28.44 -11.12
N ASP A 210 -5.36 -27.96 -9.94
CA ASP A 210 -6.44 -27.00 -9.76
C ASP A 210 -5.92 -25.55 -9.68
N GLY A 211 -4.61 -25.35 -9.93
CA GLY A 211 -3.96 -24.04 -9.86
C GLY A 211 -3.73 -23.54 -8.43
N GLN A 212 -3.87 -24.39 -7.41
CA GLN A 212 -3.64 -24.00 -6.02
C GLN A 212 -2.15 -24.13 -5.64
N PRO A 213 -1.60 -23.19 -4.85
CA PRO A 213 -0.21 -23.28 -4.40
C PRO A 213 0.03 -24.57 -3.64
N LEU A 214 1.10 -25.30 -3.94
CA LEU A 214 1.52 -26.49 -3.20
C LEU A 214 2.06 -26.14 -1.80
N ASP A 215 2.62 -24.95 -1.65
CA ASP A 215 3.08 -24.42 -0.37
C ASP A 215 1.89 -24.07 0.53
N GLU A 216 1.84 -24.69 1.72
CA GLU A 216 0.70 -24.57 2.63
C GLU A 216 0.53 -23.14 3.16
N GLU A 217 1.63 -22.42 3.41
CA GLU A 217 1.59 -21.04 3.89
C GLU A 217 1.04 -20.09 2.81
N LEU A 218 1.50 -20.24 1.57
CA LEU A 218 0.97 -19.48 0.43
C LEU A 218 -0.50 -19.82 0.16
N ARG A 219 -0.89 -21.09 0.30
CA ARG A 219 -2.29 -21.52 0.18
C ARG A 219 -3.16 -20.93 1.29
N GLU A 220 -2.65 -20.85 2.52
CA GLU A 220 -3.32 -20.15 3.63
C GLU A 220 -3.45 -18.66 3.34
N ARG A 221 -2.38 -18.02 2.86
CA ARG A 221 -2.38 -16.61 2.45
C ARG A 221 -3.43 -16.32 1.38
N TRP A 222 -3.61 -17.21 0.40
CA TRP A 222 -4.66 -17.06 -0.63
C TRP A 222 -6.06 -17.14 -0.05
N ARG A 223 -6.32 -18.06 0.90
CA ARG A 223 -7.59 -18.10 1.63
C ARG A 223 -7.83 -16.81 2.39
N GLU A 224 -6.83 -16.32 3.12
CA GLU A 224 -6.90 -15.06 3.87
C GLU A 224 -7.17 -13.86 2.94
N ARG A 225 -6.59 -13.81 1.73
CA ARG A 225 -6.91 -12.78 0.73
C ARG A 225 -8.37 -12.84 0.29
N GLY A 226 -8.91 -14.03 0.05
CA GLY A 226 -10.33 -14.22 -0.26
C GLY A 226 -11.24 -13.73 0.86
N GLU A 227 -10.94 -14.10 2.11
CA GLU A 227 -11.66 -13.62 3.29
C GLU A 227 -11.57 -12.09 3.44
N TYR A 228 -10.40 -11.51 3.19
CA TYR A 228 -10.19 -10.06 3.25
C TYR A 228 -11.02 -9.32 2.20
N VAL A 229 -11.14 -9.85 0.98
CA VAL A 229 -12.02 -9.28 -0.06
C VAL A 229 -13.48 -9.27 0.40
N GLU A 230 -13.95 -10.33 1.05
CA GLU A 230 -15.31 -10.35 1.61
C GLU A 230 -15.48 -9.33 2.76
N MET A 231 -14.45 -9.15 3.60
CA MET A 231 -14.45 -8.10 4.62
C MET A 231 -14.52 -6.71 3.99
N VAL A 232 -13.77 -6.45 2.92
CA VAL A 232 -13.83 -5.19 2.16
C VAL A 232 -15.23 -4.97 1.60
N LYS A 233 -15.81 -5.95 0.89
CA LYS A 233 -17.18 -5.88 0.35
C LYS A 233 -18.21 -5.52 1.41
N SER A 234 -18.08 -6.07 2.61
CA SER A 234 -19.01 -5.78 3.71
C SER A 234 -18.94 -4.34 4.24
N ASN A 235 -17.83 -3.64 4.01
CA ASN A 235 -17.61 -2.25 4.42
C ASN A 235 -17.84 -1.25 3.28
N GLU A 236 -17.85 -1.71 2.02
CA GLU A 236 -18.11 -0.88 0.85
C GLU A 236 -19.60 -0.48 0.79
N HIS A 237 -19.85 0.83 0.79
CA HIS A 237 -21.22 1.38 0.74
C HIS A 237 -21.47 2.32 -0.44
N LYS A 238 -20.41 2.82 -1.09
CA LYS A 238 -20.49 3.84 -2.14
C LYS A 238 -20.27 3.25 -3.53
N ASP A 239 -19.24 2.44 -3.68
CA ASP A 239 -18.88 1.68 -4.87
C ASP A 239 -18.22 0.37 -4.43
N SER A 240 -17.92 -0.52 -5.39
CA SER A 240 -17.22 -1.79 -5.15
C SER A 240 -15.77 -1.77 -5.66
N MET A 241 -15.20 -0.57 -5.81
CA MET A 241 -13.93 -0.40 -6.53
C MET A 241 -12.79 -1.17 -5.86
N LEU A 242 -12.67 -1.13 -4.53
CA LEU A 242 -11.57 -1.80 -3.85
C LEU A 242 -11.75 -3.32 -3.89
N SER A 243 -12.96 -3.83 -3.63
CA SER A 243 -13.18 -5.28 -3.71
C SER A 243 -13.05 -5.84 -5.11
N ASP A 244 -13.42 -5.08 -6.15
CA ASP A 244 -13.23 -5.47 -7.55
C ASP A 244 -11.73 -5.50 -7.93
N CYS A 245 -10.97 -4.47 -7.54
CA CYS A 245 -9.51 -4.42 -7.75
C CYS A 245 -8.82 -5.61 -7.06
N LEU A 246 -9.09 -5.82 -5.76
CA LEU A 246 -8.47 -6.91 -5.00
C LEU A 246 -8.95 -8.30 -5.46
N GLY A 247 -10.20 -8.39 -5.93
CA GLY A 247 -10.79 -9.63 -6.43
C GLY A 247 -10.22 -10.07 -7.78
N TYR A 248 -9.76 -9.13 -8.61
CA TYR A 248 -9.10 -9.46 -9.88
C TYR A 248 -7.80 -10.23 -9.66
N ASP A 249 -7.01 -9.86 -8.64
CA ASP A 249 -5.77 -10.54 -8.28
C ASP A 249 -5.96 -11.98 -7.75
N LEU A 250 -7.20 -12.38 -7.46
CA LEU A 250 -7.54 -13.75 -7.04
C LEU A 250 -7.94 -14.66 -8.20
N ARG A 251 -8.17 -14.10 -9.40
CA ARG A 251 -8.76 -14.82 -10.55
C ARG A 251 -7.74 -15.26 -11.61
N VAL A 252 -6.45 -15.22 -11.30
CA VAL A 252 -5.36 -15.54 -12.23
C VAL A 252 -4.53 -16.69 -11.72
#